data_AF-A0A938QQK5-F1
#
_entry.id   AF-A0A938QQK5-F1
#
_cell.length_a   1.000
_cell.length_b   1.000
_cell.length_c   1.000
_cell.angle_alpha   90.00
_cell.angle_beta   90.00
_cell.angle_gamma   90.00
#
_symmetry.space_group_name_H-M   'P 1'
#
loop_
_entity.id
_entity.type
_entity.pdbx_description
1 polymer ?
#
loop_
_entity_poly.entity_id
_entity_poly.type
_entity_poly.pdbx_seq_one_letter_code
_entity_poly.pdbx_strand_id
1 'polypeptide(L)'
;FLTMMALFSEIERDLISARTREALKARQASGAKLGRPKGPGKSKLDPYRPEIEALLKSGSRLNFIAARFNVTNSTLMNWLRKNNIDRAARP
;
A
#
# COMPACT_ATOMS: atom_id res chain seq x y z
N PHE A 1 44.31 6.06 3.15
CA PHE A 1 43.45 5.21 4.01
C PHE A 1 41.96 5.47 3.76
N LEU A 2 41.43 6.68 3.97
CA LEU A 2 40.01 6.99 3.70
C LEU A 2 39.57 6.72 2.26
N THR A 3 40.40 7.07 1.27
CA THR A 3 40.09 6.86 -0.16
C THR A 3 39.97 5.38 -0.53
N MET A 4 40.81 4.53 0.06
CA MET A 4 40.73 3.08 -0.14
C MET A 4 39.50 2.49 0.53
N MET A 5 39.14 2.93 1.74
CA MET A 5 37.92 2.48 2.41
C MET A 5 36.65 2.93 1.66
N ALA A 6 36.66 4.12 1.06
CA ALA A 6 35.57 4.57 0.20
C ALA A 6 35.40 3.66 -1.02
N LEU A 7 36.50 3.35 -1.73
CA LEU A 7 36.50 2.42 -2.85
C LEU A 7 35.98 1.02 -2.45
N PHE A 8 36.46 0.48 -1.33
CA PHE A 8 35.96 -0.82 -0.85
C PHE A 8 34.48 -0.79 -0.50
N SER A 9 34.00 0.31 0.10
CA SER A 9 32.58 0.49 0.44
C SER A 9 31.69 0.56 -0.81
N GLU A 10 32.18 1.18 -1.88
CA GLU A 10 31.48 1.21 -3.18
C GLU A 10 31.41 -0.18 -3.79
N ILE A 11 32.54 -0.91 -3.82
CA ILE A 11 32.59 -2.29 -4.33
C ILE A 11 31.64 -3.21 -3.54
N GLU A 12 31.61 -3.11 -2.22
CA GLU A 12 30.72 -3.93 -1.39
C GLU A 12 29.24 -3.65 -1.70
N ARG A 13 28.86 -2.37 -1.83
CA ARG A 13 27.51 -1.98 -2.22
C ARG A 13 27.11 -2.57 -3.57
N ASP A 14 28.02 -2.55 -4.54
CA ASP A 14 27.79 -3.12 -5.86
C ASP A 14 27.65 -4.64 -5.81
N LEU A 15 28.47 -5.34 -5.03
CA LEU A 15 28.32 -6.79 -4.82
C LEU A 15 26.97 -7.15 -4.17
N ILE A 16 26.53 -6.40 -3.17
CA ILE A 16 25.22 -6.60 -2.51
C ILE A 16 24.07 -6.38 -3.51
N SER A 17 24.16 -5.32 -4.30
CA SER A 17 23.19 -4.99 -5.35
C SER A 17 23.12 -6.11 -6.40
N ALA A 18 24.28 -6.58 -6.89
CA ALA A 18 24.37 -7.66 -7.88
C ALA A 18 23.74 -8.95 -7.35
N ARG A 19 24.11 -9.38 -6.14
CA ARG A 19 23.55 -10.57 -5.48
C ARG A 19 22.03 -10.49 -5.35
N THR A 20 21.50 -9.34 -4.93
CA THR A 20 20.05 -9.16 -4.75
C THR A 20 19.31 -9.23 -6.08
N ARG A 21 19.86 -8.62 -7.13
CA ARG A 21 19.28 -8.66 -8.49
C ARG A 21 19.28 -10.08 -9.04
N GLU A 22 20.34 -10.84 -8.84
CA GLU A 22 20.43 -12.24 -9.26
C GLU A 22 19.40 -13.12 -8.53
N ALA A 23 19.27 -12.97 -7.21
CA ALA A 23 18.26 -13.69 -6.43
C ALA A 23 16.82 -13.34 -6.86
N LEU A 24 16.55 -12.06 -7.18
CA LEU A 24 15.25 -11.64 -7.72
C LEU A 24 14.98 -12.24 -9.11
N LYS A 25 15.98 -12.28 -10.00
CA LYS A 25 15.87 -12.93 -11.31
C LYS A 25 15.56 -14.42 -11.16
N ALA A 26 16.26 -15.12 -10.27
CA ALA A 26 16.01 -16.53 -10.00
C ALA A 26 14.58 -16.77 -9.46
N ARG A 27 14.11 -15.92 -8.54
CA ARG A 27 12.72 -15.98 -8.03
C ARG A 27 11.68 -15.70 -9.11
N GLN A 28 11.94 -14.74 -9.98
CA GLN A 28 11.05 -14.46 -11.10
C GLN A 28 11.00 -15.63 -12.09
N ALA A 29 12.15 -16.25 -12.38
CA ALA A 29 12.26 -17.42 -13.25
C ALA A 29 11.58 -18.66 -12.65
N SER A 30 11.58 -18.81 -11.32
CA SER A 30 10.83 -19.85 -10.61
C SER A 30 9.31 -19.57 -10.55
N GLY A 31 8.82 -18.53 -11.21
CA GLY A 31 7.41 -18.16 -11.25
C GLY A 31 6.91 -17.37 -10.03
N ALA A 32 7.78 -16.97 -9.11
CA ALA A 32 7.37 -16.12 -7.99
C ALA A 32 7.05 -14.71 -8.48
N LYS A 33 5.86 -14.19 -8.12
CA LYS A 33 5.47 -12.81 -8.46
C LYS A 33 6.22 -11.83 -7.56
N LEU A 34 7.01 -10.95 -8.17
CA LEU A 34 7.66 -9.84 -7.49
C LEU A 34 6.73 -8.63 -7.42
N GLY A 35 6.92 -7.78 -6.40
CA GLY A 35 6.17 -6.53 -6.24
C GLY A 35 4.82 -6.69 -5.55
N ARG A 36 3.94 -5.70 -5.75
CA ARG A 36 2.62 -5.65 -5.09
C ARG A 36 1.72 -6.78 -5.61
N PRO A 37 1.00 -7.52 -4.73
CA PRO A 37 0.08 -8.54 -5.17
C PRO A 37 -0.99 -7.97 -6.11
N LYS A 38 -1.32 -8.75 -7.15
CA LYS A 38 -2.32 -8.37 -8.15
C LYS A 38 -3.73 -8.41 -7.54
N GLY A 39 -4.54 -7.42 -7.89
CA GLY A 39 -5.96 -7.37 -7.55
C GLY A 39 -6.27 -6.59 -6.28
N PRO A 40 -7.56 -6.47 -5.94
CA PRO A 40 -8.00 -5.67 -4.83
C PRO A 40 -7.76 -6.43 -3.52
N GLY A 41 -6.57 -6.25 -2.94
CA GLY A 41 -6.20 -6.84 -1.65
C GLY A 41 -7.12 -6.42 -0.50
N LYS A 42 -6.85 -6.97 0.69
CA LYS A 42 -7.52 -6.57 1.94
C LYS A 42 -7.20 -5.10 2.22
N SER A 43 -8.23 -4.32 2.56
CA SER A 43 -8.09 -2.94 2.96
C SER A 43 -8.00 -2.85 4.48
N LYS A 44 -7.26 -1.86 4.97
CA LYS A 44 -7.27 -1.46 6.38
C LYS A 44 -8.69 -1.11 6.87
N LEU A 45 -9.58 -0.72 5.95
CA LEU A 45 -10.96 -0.32 6.22
C LEU A 45 -11.94 -1.49 6.34
N ASP A 46 -11.55 -2.70 5.90
CA ASP A 46 -12.46 -3.86 5.89
C ASP A 46 -13.05 -4.20 7.28
N PRO A 47 -12.28 -4.17 8.39
CA PRO A 47 -12.82 -4.43 9.73
C PRO A 47 -13.78 -3.35 10.24
N TYR A 48 -13.66 -2.12 9.74
CA TYR A 48 -14.43 -0.96 10.19
C TYR A 48 -15.67 -0.70 9.35
N ARG A 49 -16.04 -1.64 8.47
CA ARG A 49 -17.18 -1.48 7.56
C ARG A 49 -18.47 -1.03 8.26
N PRO A 50 -18.93 -1.65 9.37
CA PRO A 50 -20.17 -1.23 10.03
C PRO A 50 -20.11 0.21 10.53
N GLU A 51 -18.95 0.62 11.05
CA GLU A 51 -18.74 1.97 11.57
C GLU A 51 -18.71 3.01 10.44
N ILE A 52 -18.04 2.70 9.32
CA ILE A 52 -18.01 3.56 8.13
C ILE A 52 -19.42 3.74 7.57
N GLU A 53 -20.21 2.67 7.48
CA GLU A 53 -21.60 2.74 7.03
C GLU A 53 -22.47 3.59 7.97
N ALA A 54 -22.28 3.47 9.30
CA ALA A 54 -22.97 4.31 10.27
C ALA A 54 -22.60 5.79 10.14
N LEU A 55 -21.31 6.11 9.93
CA LEU A 55 -20.83 7.47 9.72
C LEU A 55 -21.33 8.08 8.40
N LEU A 56 -21.47 7.26 7.35
CA LEU A 56 -22.06 7.71 6.10
C LEU A 56 -23.55 8.02 6.26
N LYS A 57 -24.30 7.15 6.95
CA LYS A 57 -25.73 7.37 7.26
C LYS A 57 -25.97 8.59 8.14
N SER A 58 -25.03 8.95 9.02
CA SER A 58 -25.11 10.17 9.83
C SER A 58 -24.78 11.45 9.05
N GLY A 59 -24.41 11.36 7.77
CA GLY A 59 -24.06 12.51 6.92
C GLY A 59 -22.63 13.03 7.15
N SER A 60 -21.75 12.22 7.76
CA SER A 60 -20.37 12.64 8.04
C SER A 60 -19.59 12.89 6.75
N ARG A 61 -18.76 13.95 6.74
CA ARG A 61 -17.91 14.29 5.60
C ARG A 61 -16.84 13.21 5.38
N LEU A 62 -16.52 12.91 4.12
CA LEU A 62 -15.50 11.91 3.77
C LEU A 62 -14.12 12.24 4.34
N ASN A 63 -13.74 13.52 4.33
CA ASN A 63 -12.46 13.96 4.90
C ASN A 63 -12.36 13.61 6.38
N PHE A 64 -13.47 13.73 7.11
CA PHE A 64 -13.53 13.37 8.53
C PHE A 64 -13.40 11.86 8.72
N ILE A 65 -14.13 11.07 7.92
CA ILE A 65 -14.05 9.60 7.96
C ILE A 65 -12.63 9.12 7.60
N ALA A 66 -12.04 9.68 6.54
CA ALA A 66 -10.71 9.34 6.08
C ALA A 66 -9.64 9.68 7.14
N ALA A 67 -9.73 10.86 7.76
CA ALA A 67 -8.86 11.26 8.87
C ALA A 67 -9.00 10.32 10.07
N ARG A 68 -10.24 9.93 10.43
CA ARG A 68 -10.50 9.02 11.56
C ARG A 68 -9.80 7.67 11.42
N PHE A 69 -9.74 7.11 10.21
CA PHE A 69 -9.08 5.82 9.95
C PHE A 69 -7.62 5.97 9.47
N ASN A 70 -7.09 7.19 9.48
CA ASN A 70 -5.75 7.55 9.00
C ASN A 70 -5.48 7.00 7.59
N VAL A 71 -6.40 7.30 6.66
CA VAL A 71 -6.30 6.97 5.23
C VAL A 71 -6.53 8.23 4.40
N THR A 72 -6.07 8.22 3.16
CA THR A 72 -6.39 9.31 2.22
C THR A 72 -7.84 9.20 1.74
N ASN A 73 -8.43 10.34 1.36
CA ASN A 73 -9.76 10.37 0.73
C ASN A 73 -9.85 9.46 -0.49
N SER A 74 -8.80 9.40 -1.31
CA SER A 74 -8.73 8.51 -2.47
C SER A 74 -8.80 7.04 -2.07
N THR A 75 -8.16 6.66 -0.96
CA THR A 75 -8.21 5.28 -0.43
C THR A 75 -9.62 4.94 0.03
N LEU A 76 -10.25 5.83 0.81
CA LEU A 76 -11.64 5.65 1.25
C LEU A 76 -12.59 5.56 0.06
N MET A 77 -12.47 6.45 -0.93
CA MET A 77 -13.35 6.49 -2.09
C MET A 77 -13.16 5.28 -3.03
N ASN A 78 -11.92 4.82 -3.21
CA ASN A 78 -11.64 3.56 -3.91
C ASN A 78 -12.25 2.36 -3.16
N TRP A 79 -12.18 2.37 -1.83
CA TRP A 79 -12.77 1.32 -0.99
C TRP A 79 -14.30 1.31 -1.05
N LEU A 80 -14.95 2.48 -1.03
CA LEU A 80 -16.41 2.59 -1.18
C LEU A 80 -16.86 2.05 -2.55
N ARG A 81 -16.18 2.45 -3.63
CA ARG A 81 -16.46 1.95 -4.99
C ARG A 81 -16.27 0.44 -5.10
N LYS A 82 -15.24 -0.11 -4.46
CA LYS A 82 -14.98 -1.56 -4.43
C LYS A 82 -16.10 -2.33 -3.72
N ASN A 83 -16.69 -1.75 -2.67
CA ASN A 83 -17.69 -2.42 -1.84
C ASN A 83 -19.15 -2.07 -2.21
N ASN A 84 -19.36 -1.31 -3.30
CA ASN A 84 -20.68 -0.82 -3.74
C ASN A 84 -21.46 -0.12 -2.61
N ILE A 85 -20.77 0.67 -1.79
CA ILE A 85 -21.39 1.44 -0.71
C ILE A 85 -21.73 2.82 -1.24
N ASP A 86 -23.02 3.05 -1.45
CA ASP A 86 -23.53 4.35 -1.87
C ASP A 86 -23.60 5.34 -0.70
N ARG A 87 -23.44 6.62 -1.04
CA ARG A 87 -23.60 7.72 -0.10
C ARG A 87 -25.10 7.93 0.12
N ALA A 88 -25.66 7.24 1.12
CA ALA A 88 -27.02 7.52 1.57
C ALA A 88 -27.05 8.88 2.30
N ALA A 89 -27.80 9.81 1.70
CA ALA A 89 -28.23 11.11 2.21
C ALA A 89 -27.13 12.14 2.51
N ARG A 90 -26.96 13.05 1.55
CA ARG A 90 -26.71 14.47 1.86
C ARG A 90 -28.07 15.16 1.83
N PRO A 91 -28.53 15.86 2.89
CA PRO A 91 -29.66 16.78 2.77
C PRO A 91 -29.34 17.91 1.78
#